data_AF-A0A1H4VKS6-F1
#
_entry.id   AF-A0A1H4VKS6-F1
#
_cell.length_a   1.000
_cell.length_b   1.000
_cell.length_c   1.000
_cell.angle_alpha   90.00
_cell.angle_beta   90.00
_cell.angle_gamma   90.00
#
_symmetry.space_group_name_H-M   'P 1'
#
loop_
_entity.id
_entity.type
_entity.pdbx_description
1 polymer ?
#
loop_
_entity_poly.entity_id
_entity_poly.type
_entity_poly.pdbx_seq_one_letter_code
_entity_poly.pdbx_strand_id
1 'polypeptide(L)'
;MSQVRDNLTALTGTIEARRAHPALPGHEEVRMRIEGSAPVEGKADLLAASAGDVLEVAVPRQLLGDAHAGARVKLRAARGTAGWILAEPHPEPGQFSVS
;
A
#
# COMPACT_ATOMS: atom_id res chain seq x y z
N MET A 1 1.16 18.32 -9.53
CA MET A 1 2.04 18.31 -8.34
C MET A 1 1.98 16.91 -7.75
N SER A 2 2.97 16.06 -8.01
CA SER A 2 3.11 14.78 -7.31
C SER A 2 3.40 15.11 -5.84
N GLN A 3 2.56 14.66 -4.91
CA GLN A 3 2.92 14.73 -3.50
C GLN A 3 4.09 13.78 -3.28
N VAL A 4 5.29 14.33 -3.22
CA VAL A 4 6.47 13.59 -2.77
C VAL A 4 6.22 13.22 -1.31
N ARG A 5 6.17 11.93 -1.02
CA ARG A 5 6.07 11.43 0.36
C ARG A 5 7.47 11.23 0.90
N ASP A 6 7.70 11.67 2.12
CA ASP A 6 9.02 11.59 2.76
C ASP A 6 9.19 10.32 3.61
N ASN A 7 8.14 9.48 3.69
CA ASN A 7 8.05 8.34 4.59
C ASN A 7 7.55 7.03 3.93
N LEU A 8 8.16 6.64 2.81
CA LEU A 8 7.78 5.44 2.07
C LEU A 8 8.47 4.17 2.59
N THR A 9 7.69 3.10 2.65
CA THR A 9 8.12 1.72 2.89
C THR A 9 7.65 0.84 1.72
N ALA A 10 8.53 -0.02 1.20
CA ALA A 10 8.17 -1.00 0.19
C ALA A 10 7.56 -2.23 0.88
N LEU A 11 6.40 -2.68 0.39
CA LEU A 11 5.65 -3.80 0.94
C LEU A 11 5.35 -4.84 -0.14
N THR A 12 5.40 -6.10 0.26
CA THR A 12 4.88 -7.23 -0.49
C THR A 12 3.99 -8.06 0.41
N GLY A 13 2.87 -8.54 -0.12
CA GLY A 13 1.92 -9.29 0.67
C GLY A 13 0.78 -9.88 -0.15
N THR A 14 -0.10 -10.60 0.53
CA THR A 14 -1.30 -11.19 -0.06
C THR A 14 -2.53 -10.41 0.40
N ILE A 15 -3.43 -10.11 -0.54
CA ILE A 15 -4.71 -9.47 -0.24
C ILE A 15 -5.62 -10.47 0.49
N GLU A 16 -6.05 -10.14 1.70
CA GLU A 16 -7.05 -10.91 2.44
C GLU A 16 -8.47 -10.42 2.16
N ALA A 17 -8.63 -9.10 2.03
CA ALA A 17 -9.90 -8.47 1.75
C ALA A 17 -9.70 -7.09 1.11
N ARG A 18 -10.73 -6.63 0.38
CA ARG A 18 -10.78 -5.32 -0.27
C ARG A 18 -12.19 -4.75 -0.07
N ARG A 19 -12.28 -3.47 0.29
CA ARG A 19 -13.55 -2.72 0.37
C ARG A 19 -13.35 -1.27 -0.01
N ALA A 20 -14.43 -0.57 -0.36
CA ALA A 20 -14.39 0.89 -0.54
C ALA A 20 -13.86 1.57 0.74
N HIS A 21 -12.93 2.53 0.59
CA HIS A 21 -12.41 3.25 1.75
C HIS A 21 -13.49 4.18 2.31
N PRO A 22 -13.76 4.17 3.63
CA PRO A 22 -14.91 4.88 4.20
C PRO A 22 -14.84 6.40 4.06
N ALA A 23 -13.62 6.96 3.98
CA ALA A 23 -13.39 8.41 3.97
C ALA A 23 -12.60 8.94 2.76
N LEU A 24 -12.15 8.07 1.85
CA LEU A 24 -11.31 8.46 0.71
C LEU A 24 -11.96 8.02 -0.59
N PRO A 25 -12.71 8.92 -1.27
CA PRO A 25 -13.27 8.63 -2.58
C PRO A 25 -12.18 8.17 -3.56
N GLY A 26 -12.51 7.17 -4.38
CA GLY A 26 -11.58 6.61 -5.35
C GLY A 26 -10.48 5.70 -4.77
N HIS A 27 -10.47 5.49 -3.45
CA HIS A 27 -9.59 4.52 -2.80
C HIS A 27 -10.38 3.32 -2.29
N GLU A 28 -9.68 2.21 -2.17
CA GLU A 28 -10.13 1.02 -1.47
C GLU A 28 -9.17 0.70 -0.35
N GLU A 29 -9.74 0.26 0.76
CA GLU A 29 -8.99 -0.28 1.86
C GLU A 29 -8.72 -1.76 1.58
N VAL A 30 -7.43 -2.08 1.44
CA VAL A 30 -6.92 -3.41 1.19
C VAL A 30 -6.33 -3.93 2.49
N ARG A 31 -6.97 -4.95 3.05
CA ARG A 31 -6.40 -5.72 4.16
C ARG A 31 -5.42 -6.71 3.56
N MET A 32 -4.14 -6.56 3.88
CA MET A 32 -3.05 -7.34 3.31
C MET A 32 -2.23 -8.01 4.42
N ARG A 33 -1.96 -9.30 4.25
CA ARG A 33 -0.97 -10.05 5.03
C ARG A 33 0.42 -9.74 4.47
N ILE A 34 1.29 -9.17 5.27
CA ILE A 34 2.65 -8.80 4.88
C ILE A 34 3.52 -10.05 4.79
N GLU A 35 4.20 -10.18 3.67
CA GLU A 35 5.19 -11.23 3.42
C GLU A 35 6.61 -10.68 3.52
N GLY A 36 6.79 -9.41 3.16
CA GLY A 36 8.06 -8.72 3.22
C GLY A 36 7.91 -7.20 3.21
N SER A 37 8.82 -6.54 3.90
CA SER A 37 8.94 -5.09 3.97
C SER A 37 10.39 -4.68 3.74
N ALA A 38 10.60 -3.51 3.15
CA ALA A 38 11.92 -2.94 2.97
C ALA A 38 11.87 -1.40 3.02
N PRO A 39 12.91 -0.74 3.57
CA PRO A 39 13.02 0.71 3.50
C PRO A 39 13.18 1.18 2.04
N VAL A 40 12.67 2.36 1.73
CA VAL A 40 12.89 3.03 0.44
C VAL A 40 14.02 4.03 0.59
N GLU A 41 15.00 3.98 -0.31
CA GLU A 41 16.17 4.86 -0.26
C GLU A 41 15.77 6.34 -0.21
N GLY A 42 16.39 7.08 0.71
CA GLY A 42 16.11 8.51 0.92
C GLY A 42 14.77 8.82 1.59
N LYS A 43 14.07 7.81 2.12
CA LYS A 43 12.75 7.96 2.77
C LYS A 43 12.75 7.36 4.18
N ALA A 44 11.97 7.95 5.08
CA ALA A 44 11.77 7.43 6.43
C ALA A 44 10.87 6.18 6.40
N ASP A 45 11.29 5.08 7.00
CA ASP A 45 10.44 3.91 7.19
C ASP A 45 9.60 4.07 8.47
N LEU A 46 8.38 4.60 8.32
CA LEU A 46 7.47 4.84 9.45
C LEU A 46 6.41 3.74 9.63
N LEU A 47 6.37 2.75 8.73
CA LEU A 47 5.44 1.63 8.87
C LEU A 47 6.04 0.52 9.73
N ALA A 48 7.37 0.33 9.66
CA ALA A 48 8.11 -0.68 10.44
C ALA A 48 7.43 -2.06 10.42
N ALA A 49 6.81 -2.41 9.29
CA ALA A 49 6.02 -3.62 9.14
C ALA A 49 6.92 -4.85 9.13
N SER A 50 6.45 -5.96 9.68
CA SER A 50 7.15 -7.25 9.68
C SER A 50 6.36 -8.31 8.90
N ALA A 51 7.07 -9.34 8.44
CA ALA A 51 6.41 -10.50 7.84
C ALA A 51 5.43 -11.14 8.84
N GLY A 52 4.21 -11.45 8.38
CA GLY A 52 3.12 -11.95 9.21
C GLY A 52 2.16 -10.88 9.70
N ASP A 53 2.55 -9.60 9.70
CA ASP A 53 1.66 -8.50 10.06
C ASP A 53 0.48 -8.42 9.08
N VAL A 54 -0.62 -7.83 9.56
CA VAL A 54 -1.76 -7.48 8.70
C VAL A 54 -1.94 -5.98 8.71
N LEU A 55 -1.86 -5.37 7.54
CA LEU A 55 -2.03 -3.93 7.36
C LEU A 55 -3.28 -3.63 6.54
N GLU A 56 -3.98 -2.57 6.93
CA GLU A 56 -5.05 -1.97 6.14
C GLU A 56 -4.45 -0.79 5.37
N VAL A 57 -4.31 -0.96 4.05
CA VAL A 57 -3.69 0.01 3.16
C VAL A 57 -4.75 0.60 2.24
N ALA A 58 -4.91 1.93 2.26
CA ALA A 58 -5.73 2.64 1.30
C ALA A 58 -4.98 2.72 -0.05
N VAL A 59 -5.50 2.03 -1.06
CA VAL A 59 -4.93 1.96 -2.40
C VAL A 59 -5.88 2.64 -3.39
N PRO A 60 -5.39 3.50 -4.31
CA PRO A 60 -6.21 4.01 -5.40
C PRO A 60 -6.85 2.86 -6.19
N ARG A 61 -8.17 2.89 -6.37
CA ARG A 61 -8.94 1.83 -7.04
C ARG A 61 -8.41 1.51 -8.44
N GLN A 62 -7.94 2.55 -9.16
CA GLN A 62 -7.37 2.42 -10.50
C GLN A 62 -6.09 1.58 -10.55
N LEU A 63 -5.30 1.53 -9.46
CA LEU A 63 -4.10 0.68 -9.41
C LEU A 63 -4.46 -0.79 -9.19
N LEU A 64 -5.51 -1.07 -8.44
CA LEU A 64 -5.92 -2.44 -8.10
C LEU A 64 -6.53 -3.20 -9.28
N GLY A 65 -7.20 -2.52 -10.22
CA GLY A 65 -7.94 -3.19 -11.30
C GLY A 65 -8.87 -4.29 -10.74
N ASP A 66 -8.73 -5.50 -11.28
CA ASP A 66 -9.50 -6.70 -10.92
C ASP A 66 -8.85 -7.54 -9.79
N ALA A 67 -7.92 -6.96 -9.02
CA ALA A 67 -7.32 -7.63 -7.87
C ALA A 67 -8.38 -8.16 -6.89
N HIS A 68 -8.26 -9.44 -6.54
CA HIS A 68 -9.16 -10.15 -5.64
C HIS A 68 -8.40 -10.69 -4.42
N ALA A 69 -9.13 -11.18 -3.41
CA ALA A 69 -8.53 -11.84 -2.27
C ALA A 69 -7.72 -13.07 -2.72
N GLY A 70 -6.53 -13.25 -2.16
CA GLY A 70 -5.54 -14.25 -2.57
C GLY A 70 -4.52 -13.72 -3.58
N ALA A 71 -4.77 -12.60 -4.26
CA ALA A 71 -3.79 -11.99 -5.14
C ALA A 71 -2.60 -11.44 -4.34
N ARG A 72 -1.41 -11.56 -4.89
CA ARG A 72 -0.20 -10.99 -4.33
C ARG A 72 -0.04 -9.56 -4.83
N VAL A 73 0.30 -8.64 -3.93
CA VAL A 73 0.50 -7.23 -4.24
C VAL A 73 1.89 -6.79 -3.81
N LYS A 74 2.55 -6.02 -4.68
CA LYS A 74 3.75 -5.23 -4.39
C LYS A 74 3.36 -3.78 -4.48
N LEU A 75 3.66 -2.99 -3.47
CA LEU A 75 3.41 -1.55 -3.46
C LEU A 75 4.39 -0.81 -2.55
N ARG A 76 4.40 0.52 -2.65
CA ARG A 76 5.00 1.38 -1.62
C ARG A 76 3.90 2.08 -0.86
N ALA A 77 4.04 2.18 0.46
CA ALA A 77 3.06 2.82 1.31
C ALA A 77 3.72 3.76 2.32
N ALA A 78 2.92 4.68 2.85
CA ALA A 78 3.35 5.66 3.83
C ALA A 78 2.30 5.81 4.92
N ARG A 79 2.75 6.22 6.11
CA ARG A 79 1.85 6.70 7.17
C ARG A 79 1.33 8.09 6.79
N GLY A 80 0.01 8.21 6.58
CA GLY A 80 -0.67 9.48 6.36
C GLY A 80 -0.88 10.26 7.67
N THR A 81 -1.19 11.54 7.56
CA THR A 81 -1.41 12.45 8.70
C THR A 81 -2.64 12.09 9.54
N ALA A 82 -3.66 11.47 8.92
CA ALA A 82 -4.84 10.93 9.60
C ALA A 82 -4.63 9.54 10.22
N GLY A 83 -3.38 9.03 10.25
CA GLY A 83 -3.03 7.71 10.79
C GLY A 83 -3.21 6.54 9.82
N TRP A 84 -3.93 6.73 8.70
CA TRP A 84 -4.10 5.73 7.64
C TRP A 84 -2.78 5.38 6.97
N ILE A 85 -2.66 4.12 6.53
CA ILE A 85 -1.58 3.70 5.66
C ILE A 85 -2.06 3.89 4.23
N LEU A 86 -1.34 4.69 3.46
CA LEU A 86 -1.73 5.04 2.10
C LEU A 86 -0.73 4.45 1.13
N ALA A 87 -1.18 3.78 0.08
CA ALA A 87 -0.30 3.44 -1.04
C ALA A 87 0.16 4.72 -1.75
N GLU A 88 1.32 4.66 -2.38
CA GLU A 88 1.80 5.70 -3.27
C GLU A 88 0.82 5.86 -4.45
N PRO A 89 0.33 7.09 -4.74
CA PRO A 89 -0.76 7.28 -5.68
C PRO A 89 -0.35 7.14 -7.16
N HIS A 90 0.93 7.41 -7.47
CA HIS A 90 1.49 7.40 -8.82
C HIS A 90 2.85 6.69 -8.79
N PRO A 91 2.87 5.36 -8.60
CA PRO A 91 4.11 4.60 -8.56
C PRO A 91 4.80 4.63 -9.93
N GLU A 92 6.12 4.69 -9.94
CA GLU A 92 6.89 4.46 -11.18
C GLU A 92 6.71 3.00 -11.65
N PRO A 93 6.95 2.71 -12.93
CA PRO A 93 6.89 1.33 -13.44
C PRO A 93 7.68 0.34 -12.57
N GLY A 94 7.03 -0.77 -12.20
CA GLY A 94 7.63 -1.82 -11.37
C GLY A 94 7.62 -1.58 -9.86
N GLN A 95 7.13 -0.42 -9.39
CA GLN A 95 6.94 -0.12 -7.96
C GLN A 95 5.55 -0.49 -7.45
N PHE A 96 4.65 -0.83 -8.36
CA PHE A 96 3.35 -1.43 -8.07
C PHE A 96 3.09 -2.62 -9.00
N SER A 97 2.59 -3.72 -8.47
CA SER A 97 2.11 -4.87 -9.25
C SER A 97 1.11 -5.70 -8.47
N VAL A 98 0.19 -6.35 -9.20
CA VAL A 98 -0.71 -7.39 -8.69
C VAL A 98 -0.48 -8.66 -9.52
N SER A 99 -0.40 -9.82 -8.88
CA SER A 99 -0.20 -11.13 -9.53
C SER A 99 -0.96 -12.25 -8.83
#